data_AF-A0A258LBG9-F1
#
_entry.id   AF-A0A258LBG9-F1
#
_cell.length_a   1.000
_cell.length_b   1.000
_cell.length_c   1.000
_cell.angle_alpha   90.00
_cell.angle_beta   90.00
_cell.angle_gamma   90.00
#
_symmetry.space_group_name_H-M   'P 1'
#
loop_
_entity.id
_entity.type
_entity.pdbx_description
1 polymer ?
#
loop_
_entity_poly.entity_id
_entity_poly.type
_entity_poly.pdbx_seq_one_letter_code
_entity_poly.pdbx_strand_id
1 'polypeptide(L)'
;MNQSFLTVIAFAILAIPSTSKKNTDPISSPTKTAQVTVYTTAENSSLRLTKTATLQFSPYGQPFETEPAVFVDPNKSFQTFVGIGGALTDASAETFAKLPKNKQAELLDKLYG
;
A
#
# COMPACT_ATOMS: atom_id res chain seq x y z
N MET A 1 -75.45 -11.43 -14.89
CA MET A 1 -75.11 -12.17 -16.12
C MET A 1 -73.66 -11.82 -16.43
N ASN A 2 -72.71 -12.60 -15.91
CA ASN A 2 -71.98 -13.66 -16.64
C ASN A 2 -70.95 -13.06 -17.62
N GLN A 3 -69.66 -13.39 -17.67
CA GLN A 3 -68.82 -14.37 -16.98
C GLN A 3 -67.36 -13.92 -17.09
N SER A 4 -66.57 -14.38 -16.14
CA SER A 4 -65.11 -14.53 -16.09
C SER A 4 -64.49 -15.02 -17.41
N PHE A 5 -63.26 -14.57 -17.73
CA PHE A 5 -62.23 -15.48 -18.25
C PHE A 5 -60.81 -14.98 -17.95
N LEU A 6 -60.06 -15.83 -17.25
CA LEU A 6 -58.62 -15.83 -17.08
C LEU A 6 -57.90 -15.69 -18.42
N THR A 7 -56.84 -14.89 -18.47
CA THR A 7 -55.61 -15.32 -19.16
C THR A 7 -54.38 -14.72 -18.49
N VAL A 8 -53.57 -15.62 -17.94
CA VAL A 8 -52.22 -15.41 -17.42
C VAL A 8 -51.29 -15.18 -18.60
N ILE A 9 -50.54 -14.07 -18.62
CA ILE A 9 -49.25 -14.00 -19.32
C ILE A 9 -48.26 -13.26 -18.41
N ALA A 10 -47.30 -14.02 -17.89
CA ALA A 10 -46.11 -13.52 -17.22
C ALA A 10 -45.17 -12.89 -18.26
N PHE A 11 -44.55 -11.73 -17.96
CA PHE A 11 -43.27 -11.36 -18.56
C PHE A 11 -42.47 -10.44 -17.63
N ALA A 12 -41.40 -11.02 -17.09
CA ALA A 12 -40.12 -10.42 -16.68
C ALA A 12 -40.14 -9.07 -15.94
N ILE A 13 -40.05 -9.14 -14.61
CA ILE A 13 -39.48 -8.06 -13.79
C ILE A 13 -38.02 -7.90 -14.21
N LEU A 14 -37.71 -6.76 -14.84
CA LEU A 14 -36.35 -6.32 -15.12
C LEU A 14 -35.57 -6.23 -13.80
N ALA A 15 -34.66 -7.17 -13.57
CA ALA A 15 -33.60 -7.02 -12.61
C ALA A 15 -32.65 -5.94 -13.13
N ILE A 16 -32.63 -4.77 -12.48
CA ILE A 16 -31.65 -3.72 -12.70
C ILE A 16 -30.39 -4.12 -11.91
N PRO A 17 -29.26 -4.48 -12.54
CA PRO A 17 -28.02 -4.61 -11.82
C PRO A 17 -27.54 -3.22 -11.42
N SER A 18 -27.61 -2.90 -10.13
CA SER A 18 -26.97 -1.72 -9.55
C SER A 18 -25.46 -1.87 -9.68
N THR A 19 -24.88 -1.26 -10.71
CA THR A 19 -23.44 -1.11 -10.83
C THR A 19 -22.98 -0.07 -9.82
N SER A 20 -22.30 -0.52 -8.77
CA SER A 20 -21.60 0.35 -7.84
C SER A 20 -20.52 1.12 -8.62
N LYS A 21 -20.71 2.43 -8.81
CA LYS A 21 -19.67 3.31 -9.32
C LYS A 21 -18.55 3.34 -8.28
N LYS A 22 -17.42 2.75 -8.62
CA LYS A 22 -16.16 2.96 -7.89
C LYS A 22 -15.80 4.43 -8.04
N ASN A 23 -16.08 5.24 -7.03
CA ASN A 23 -15.54 6.60 -6.93
C ASN A 23 -14.02 6.47 -6.86
N THR A 24 -13.35 6.77 -7.97
CA THR A 24 -11.94 7.14 -7.97
C THR A 24 -11.86 8.56 -7.43
N ASP A 25 -11.55 8.68 -6.14
CA ASP A 25 -11.10 9.95 -5.58
C ASP A 25 -9.92 10.46 -6.43
N PRO A 26 -9.84 11.77 -6.73
CA PRO A 26 -8.73 12.33 -7.49
C PRO A 26 -7.44 12.04 -6.74
N ILE A 27 -6.50 11.38 -7.42
CA ILE A 27 -5.22 10.99 -6.85
C ILE A 27 -4.46 12.26 -6.46
N SER A 28 -4.33 12.49 -5.16
CA SER A 28 -3.61 13.64 -4.60
C SER A 28 -2.15 13.57 -5.03
N SER A 29 -1.76 14.42 -5.98
CA SER A 29 -0.34 14.65 -6.28
C SER A 29 0.36 15.19 -5.02
N PRO A 30 1.62 14.81 -4.76
CA PRO A 30 2.35 15.30 -3.60
C PRO A 30 2.45 16.83 -3.66
N THR A 31 1.85 17.51 -2.69
CA THR A 31 1.93 18.97 -2.55
C THR A 31 3.39 19.38 -2.38
N LYS A 32 3.79 20.53 -2.96
CA LYS A 32 5.14 21.11 -2.89
C LYS A 32 5.75 21.20 -1.47
N THR A 33 4.93 21.10 -0.43
CA THR A 33 5.31 21.13 0.99
C THR A 33 5.62 19.76 1.60
N ALA A 34 5.50 18.67 0.83
CA ALA A 34 5.76 17.33 1.34
C ALA A 34 7.27 17.10 1.57
N GLN A 35 7.63 16.64 2.75
CA GLN A 35 9.02 16.32 3.11
C GLN A 35 9.34 14.87 2.71
N VAL A 36 10.49 14.65 2.08
CA VAL A 36 10.99 13.32 1.70
C VAL A 36 11.99 12.84 2.73
N THR A 37 11.77 11.66 3.31
CA THR A 37 12.74 11.01 4.20
C THR A 37 13.46 9.89 3.47
N VAL A 38 14.79 9.86 3.57
CA VAL A 38 15.63 8.85 2.92
C VAL A 38 16.22 7.91 3.98
N TYR A 39 16.01 6.61 3.78
CA TYR A 39 16.65 5.55 4.56
C TYR A 39 17.60 4.76 3.66
N THR A 40 18.79 4.44 4.16
CA THR A 40 19.83 3.76 3.37
C THR A 40 20.40 2.56 4.13
N THR A 41 20.56 1.46 3.40
CA THR A 41 21.38 0.31 3.76
C THR A 41 22.37 0.11 2.63
N ALA A 42 23.68 0.09 2.92
CA ALA A 42 24.71 -0.04 1.89
C ALA A 42 25.77 -1.06 2.30
N GLU A 43 26.20 -1.88 1.33
CA GLU A 43 27.26 -2.87 1.49
C GLU A 43 28.58 -2.20 1.88
N ASN A 44 29.40 -2.89 2.68
CA ASN A 44 30.72 -2.40 3.14
C ASN A 44 30.68 -1.02 3.84
N SER A 45 29.52 -0.62 4.34
CA SER A 45 29.32 0.59 5.12
C SER A 45 28.69 0.28 6.48
N SER A 46 28.65 1.27 7.37
CA SER A 46 27.92 1.22 8.64
C SER A 46 26.42 1.53 8.49
N LEU A 47 25.92 1.82 7.28
CA LEU A 47 24.52 2.19 7.06
C LEU A 47 23.62 0.95 7.10
N ARG A 48 22.69 0.90 8.06
CA ARG A 48 21.71 -0.18 8.27
C ARG A 48 20.36 0.46 8.62
N LEU A 49 19.43 0.50 7.65
CA LEU A 49 18.14 1.19 7.78
C LEU A 49 18.30 2.61 8.37
N THR A 50 19.38 3.29 8.00
CA THR A 50 19.77 4.55 8.62
C THR A 50 19.10 5.69 7.90
N LYS A 51 18.46 6.62 8.65
CA LYS A 51 17.95 7.87 8.08
C LYS A 51 19.12 8.75 7.67
N THR A 52 19.36 8.87 6.38
CA THR A 52 20.53 9.56 5.83
C THR A 52 20.23 10.98 5.34
N ALA A 53 18.99 11.25 4.94
CA ALA A 53 18.61 12.57 4.47
C ALA A 53 17.14 12.90 4.74
N THR A 54 16.85 14.19 4.68
CA THR A 54 15.51 14.76 4.66
C THR A 54 15.49 15.84 3.60
N LEU A 55 14.77 15.60 2.51
CA LEU A 55 14.77 16.43 1.31
C LEU A 55 13.42 17.14 1.16
N GLN A 56 13.39 18.18 0.34
CA GLN A 56 12.20 18.94 0.00
C GLN A 56 12.02 18.95 -1.51
N PHE A 57 10.75 18.96 -1.96
CA PHE A 57 10.48 19.14 -3.38
C PHE A 57 10.89 20.53 -3.83
N SER A 58 11.60 20.59 -4.95
CA SER A 58 11.98 21.83 -5.61
C SER A 58 11.59 21.75 -7.09
N PRO A 59 11.35 22.89 -7.76
CA PRO A 59 11.13 22.91 -9.19
C PRO A 59 12.31 22.25 -9.91
N TYR A 60 12.01 21.26 -10.75
CA TYR A 60 12.99 20.59 -11.60
C TYR A 60 12.54 20.72 -13.06
N GLY A 61 13.47 21.10 -13.93
CA GLY A 61 13.21 21.23 -15.37
C GLY A 61 13.04 19.87 -16.05
N GLN A 62 12.90 19.87 -17.37
CA GLN A 62 12.97 18.63 -18.13
C GLN A 62 14.40 18.06 -18.01
N PRO A 63 14.58 16.82 -17.52
CA PRO A 63 15.90 16.20 -17.44
C PRO A 63 16.51 16.02 -18.83
N PHE A 64 17.84 16.13 -18.90
CA PHE A 64 18.58 15.78 -20.12
C PHE A 64 18.66 14.25 -20.27
N GLU A 65 18.86 13.76 -21.51
CA GLU A 65 18.98 12.32 -21.78
C GLU A 65 20.21 11.68 -21.11
N THR A 66 21.15 12.48 -20.61
CA THR A 66 22.32 12.04 -19.87
C THR A 66 22.07 11.85 -18.37
N GLU A 67 20.90 12.26 -17.87
CA GLU A 67 20.56 12.22 -16.44
C GLU A 67 19.59 11.08 -16.15
N PRO A 68 19.85 10.22 -15.14
CA PRO A 68 18.88 9.21 -14.75
C PRO A 68 17.67 9.87 -14.08
N ALA A 69 16.49 9.68 -14.66
CA ALA A 69 15.23 10.17 -14.12
C ALA A 69 14.20 9.04 -13.99
N VAL A 70 13.47 9.02 -12.87
CA VAL A 70 12.38 8.06 -12.61
C VAL A 70 11.08 8.84 -12.43
N PHE A 71 10.06 8.47 -13.18
CA PHE A 71 8.73 9.08 -13.14
C PHE A 71 7.71 8.11 -12.57
N VAL A 72 6.87 8.59 -11.66
CA VAL A 72 5.76 7.82 -11.08
C VAL A 72 4.47 8.38 -11.66
N ASP A 73 3.66 7.53 -12.28
CA ASP A 73 2.31 7.87 -12.74
C ASP A 73 1.29 7.36 -11.70
N PRO A 74 0.71 8.25 -10.88
CA PRO A 74 -0.22 7.84 -9.84
C PRO A 74 -1.53 7.25 -10.36
N ASN A 75 -1.85 7.46 -11.65
CA ASN A 75 -3.08 6.93 -12.27
C ASN A 75 -2.95 5.48 -12.73
N LYS A 76 -1.74 4.92 -12.70
CA LYS A 76 -1.48 3.52 -13.02
C LYS A 76 -1.28 2.72 -11.74
N SER A 77 -2.29 1.94 -11.37
CA SER A 77 -2.28 1.10 -10.18
C SER A 77 -2.04 -0.38 -10.51
N PHE A 78 -1.44 -1.10 -9.56
CA PHE A 78 -1.28 -2.56 -9.60
C PHE A 78 -2.01 -3.20 -8.39
N GLN A 79 -1.47 -4.29 -7.85
CA GLN A 79 -2.03 -4.96 -6.69
C GLN A 79 -1.98 -4.10 -5.43
N THR A 80 -2.99 -4.25 -4.57
CA THR A 80 -2.95 -3.70 -3.21
C THR A 80 -1.89 -4.43 -2.38
N PHE A 81 -1.06 -3.66 -1.69
CA PHE A 81 -0.04 -4.21 -0.79
C PHE A 81 -0.63 -4.49 0.59
N VAL A 82 -0.53 -5.74 1.08
CA VAL A 82 -1.06 -6.11 2.40
C VAL A 82 -0.07 -5.78 3.51
N GLY A 83 1.20 -6.17 3.35
CA GLY A 83 2.24 -5.93 4.36
C GLY A 83 3.51 -6.73 4.12
N ILE A 84 4.51 -6.50 4.98
CA ILE A 84 5.78 -7.25 5.05
C ILE A 84 5.91 -7.75 6.48
N GLY A 85 6.42 -8.97 6.65
CA GLY A 85 6.68 -9.54 7.96
C GLY A 85 7.75 -10.62 7.92
N GLY A 86 7.84 -11.36 9.03
CA GLY A 86 8.71 -12.53 9.18
C GLY A 86 7.91 -13.74 9.67
N ALA A 87 8.50 -14.93 9.55
CA ALA A 87 7.90 -16.16 10.04
C ALA A 87 8.19 -16.35 11.54
N LEU A 88 7.15 -16.64 12.33
CA LEU A 88 7.27 -17.01 13.73
C LEU A 88 7.19 -18.54 13.84
N THR A 89 8.35 -19.19 13.74
CA THR A 89 8.50 -20.66 13.81
C THR A 89 8.95 -21.11 15.21
N ASP A 90 8.81 -22.40 15.51
CA ASP A 90 9.30 -23.00 16.77
C ASP A 90 10.78 -22.68 17.02
N ALA A 91 11.62 -22.80 15.99
CA ALA A 91 13.04 -22.45 16.08
C ALA A 91 13.28 -20.95 16.40
N SER A 92 12.47 -20.05 15.82
CA SER A 92 12.54 -18.63 16.13
C SER A 92 12.09 -18.33 17.56
N ALA A 93 11.07 -19.03 18.05
CA ALA A 93 10.55 -18.90 19.42
C ALA A 93 11.56 -19.40 20.46
N GLU A 94 12.17 -20.56 20.24
CA GLU A 94 13.24 -21.09 21.09
C GLU A 94 14.45 -20.16 21.13
N THR A 95 14.84 -19.60 19.97
CA THR A 95 15.97 -18.66 19.89
C THR A 95 15.66 -17.35 20.61
N PHE A 96 14.43 -16.84 20.44
CA PHE A 96 13.95 -15.66 21.14
C PHE A 96 13.89 -15.87 22.66
N ALA A 97 13.40 -17.03 23.11
CA ALA A 97 13.28 -17.36 24.54
C ALA A 97 14.62 -17.40 25.27
N LYS A 98 15.73 -17.68 24.55
CA LYS A 98 17.10 -17.66 25.09
C LYS A 98 17.61 -16.25 25.39
N LEU A 99 16.99 -15.20 24.84
CA LEU A 99 17.40 -13.81 25.09
C LEU A 99 16.99 -13.36 26.50
N PRO A 100 17.77 -12.49 27.17
CA PRO A 100 17.33 -11.79 28.38
C PRO A 100 16.03 -11.01 28.17
N LYS A 101 15.23 -10.85 29.22
CA LYS A 101 13.88 -10.23 29.13
C LYS A 101 13.88 -8.82 28.54
N ASN A 102 14.89 -8.00 28.84
CA ASN A 102 15.04 -6.68 28.24
C ASN A 102 15.32 -6.74 26.74
N LYS A 103 16.10 -7.72 26.27
CA LYS A 103 16.39 -7.92 24.84
C LYS A 103 15.22 -8.53 24.06
N GLN A 104 14.41 -9.36 24.71
CA GLN A 104 13.13 -9.81 24.14
C GLN A 104 12.22 -8.62 23.83
N ALA A 105 12.05 -7.71 24.79
CA ALA A 105 11.24 -6.50 24.61
C ALA A 105 11.81 -5.56 23.53
N GLU A 106 13.13 -5.30 23.58
CA GLU A 106 13.81 -4.44 22.58
C GLU A 106 13.66 -4.97 21.15
N LEU A 107 13.77 -6.30 20.96
CA LEU A 107 13.61 -6.89 19.64
C LEU A 107 12.20 -6.71 19.08
N LEU A 108 11.17 -6.93 19.90
CA LEU A 108 9.78 -6.78 19.48
C LEU A 108 9.45 -5.33 19.13
N ASP A 109 9.86 -4.38 19.97
CA ASP A 109 9.72 -2.93 19.72
C ASP A 109 10.37 -2.51 18.40
N LYS A 110 11.57 -3.04 18.08
CA LYS A 110 12.28 -2.70 16.85
C LYS A 110 11.67 -3.32 15.59
N LEU A 111 11.01 -4.47 15.69
CA LEU A 111 10.42 -5.18 14.54
C LEU A 111 8.97 -4.81 14.28
N TYR A 112 8.20 -4.54 15.33
CA TYR A 112 6.74 -4.39 15.24
C TYR A 112 6.21 -3.06 15.80
N GLY A 113 7.06 -2.27 16.46
CA GLY A 113 6.67 -1.03 17.16
C GLY A 113 5.93 -1.29 18.47
#